data_AF-A0A2G9PXC0-F1
#
_entry.id   AF-A0A2G9PXC0-F1
#
_cell.length_a   1.000
_cell.length_b   1.000
_cell.length_c   1.000
_cell.angle_alpha   90.00
_cell.angle_beta   90.00
_cell.angle_gamma   90.00
#
_symmetry.space_group_name_H-M   'P 1'
#
loop_
_entity.id
_entity.type
_entity.pdbx_description
1 polymer ?
#
loop_
_entity_poly.entity_id
_entity_poly.type
_entity_poly.pdbx_seq_one_letter_code
_entity_poly.pdbx_strand_id
1 'polypeptide(L)'
;VTNPNDLKALSNSIEGLTLEAEEEIKNLPIGTALVTGVVDMPLFVNLRPRKTKHGGHAIDILEEIDKDKFFDGIKEFEKKDLVPIIKPKVTKKDLHLMSEKKIKEINTFLIPAVKVICEWRGKDFGILVELKKGSIVRNLEEKETLIVPNLNGLNKDELIVLEAALRMETFDMDTLKKVCSSVSTFKTSVGALKRKKFFKKDGENMVLNENLDLVKKPDKFASFSKINYTSISYDKKLEPTLLIEEVKNRLNRFVNVKDHKECFIVYYDVKHEN
;
A
#
# COMPACT_ATOMS: atom_id res chain seq x y z
N VAL A 1 -2.59 28.22 30.31
CA VAL A 1 -1.68 28.03 29.14
C VAL A 1 -0.55 27.13 29.60
N THR A 2 -0.40 25.94 29.03
CA THR A 2 0.58 24.93 29.52
C THR A 2 1.70 24.63 28.53
N ASN A 3 1.57 25.07 27.29
CA ASN A 3 2.58 24.89 26.25
C ASN A 3 3.74 25.89 26.45
N PRO A 4 5.01 25.42 26.50
CA PRO A 4 6.18 26.29 26.64
C PRO A 4 6.34 27.33 25.53
N ASN A 5 5.93 27.05 24.30
CA ASN A 5 6.05 28.00 23.19
C ASN A 5 5.08 29.16 23.33
N ASP A 6 3.86 28.88 23.80
CA ASP A 6 2.83 29.90 24.03
C ASP A 6 3.22 30.80 25.20
N LEU A 7 3.84 30.24 26.25
CA LEU A 7 4.36 31.01 27.40
C LEU A 7 5.48 31.96 26.99
N LYS A 8 6.45 31.49 26.20
CA LYS A 8 7.51 32.36 25.67
C LYS A 8 6.95 33.49 24.80
N ALA A 9 5.94 33.19 23.97
CA ALA A 9 5.29 34.20 23.14
C ALA A 9 4.58 35.27 23.99
N LEU A 10 3.89 34.87 25.07
CA LEU A 10 3.24 35.78 26.01
C LEU A 10 4.25 36.61 26.80
N SER A 11 5.29 35.98 27.35
CA SER A 11 6.34 36.61 28.15
C SER A 11 7.08 37.70 27.39
N ASN A 12 7.43 37.43 26.12
CA ASN A 12 8.05 38.43 25.24
C ASN A 12 7.11 39.59 24.86
N SER A 13 5.79 39.44 25.06
CA SER A 13 4.78 40.40 24.63
C SER A 13 4.21 41.24 25.79
N ILE A 14 4.55 40.92 27.05
CA ILE A 14 4.00 41.56 28.23
C ILE A 14 5.12 42.27 28.99
N GLU A 15 5.03 43.60 29.05
CA GLU A 15 5.93 44.41 29.87
C GLU A 15 5.64 44.19 31.38
N GLY A 16 6.69 43.99 32.18
CA GLY A 16 6.57 43.81 33.64
C GLY A 16 6.22 42.40 34.12
N LEU A 17 6.23 41.38 33.25
CA LEU A 17 6.10 39.98 33.66
C LEU A 17 7.43 39.44 34.19
N THR A 18 7.45 38.95 35.43
CA THR A 18 8.64 38.30 36.01
C THR A 18 8.70 36.82 35.62
N LEU A 19 9.90 36.23 35.64
CA LEU A 19 10.07 34.79 35.39
C LEU A 19 9.28 33.92 36.38
N GLU A 20 9.17 34.37 37.62
CA GLU A 20 8.36 33.72 38.66
C GLU A 20 6.88 33.71 38.29
N ALA A 21 6.33 34.84 37.83
CA ALA A 21 4.95 34.93 37.38
C ALA A 21 4.69 34.08 36.13
N GLU A 22 5.66 33.97 35.22
CA GLU A 22 5.56 33.10 34.03
C GLU A 22 5.41 31.62 34.41
N GLU A 23 6.16 31.15 35.43
CA GLU A 23 6.05 29.77 35.91
C GLU A 23 4.70 29.50 36.57
N GLU A 24 4.11 30.49 37.25
CA GLU A 24 2.80 30.35 37.89
C GLU A 24 1.63 30.26 36.90
N ILE A 25 1.75 30.79 35.68
CA ILE A 25 0.69 30.71 34.64
C ILE A 25 0.27 29.26 34.36
N LYS A 26 1.22 28.30 34.48
CA LYS A 26 0.95 26.87 34.30
C LYS A 26 0.11 26.27 35.43
N ASN A 27 0.22 26.85 36.62
CA ASN A 27 -0.37 26.33 37.86
C ASN A 27 -1.66 27.07 38.27
N LEU A 28 -2.15 28.00 37.45
CA LEU A 28 -3.37 28.75 37.71
C LEU A 28 -4.58 27.81 37.87
N PRO A 29 -5.31 27.88 39.00
CA PRO A 29 -6.56 27.14 39.18
C PRO A 29 -7.63 27.58 38.19
N ILE A 30 -8.55 26.67 37.85
CA ILE A 30 -9.73 26.99 37.04
C ILE A 30 -10.52 28.11 37.70
N GLY A 31 -10.88 29.13 36.92
CA GLY A 31 -11.60 30.31 37.43
C GLY A 31 -10.70 31.40 37.99
N THR A 32 -9.37 31.28 37.85
CA THR A 32 -8.40 32.32 38.21
C THR A 32 -7.72 32.85 36.95
N ALA A 33 -7.28 34.10 36.96
CA ALA A 33 -6.49 34.70 35.88
C ALA A 33 -5.38 35.61 36.41
N LEU A 34 -4.32 35.74 35.61
CA LEU A 34 -3.31 36.78 35.75
C LEU A 34 -3.69 37.95 34.82
N VAL A 35 -3.88 39.14 35.38
CA VAL A 35 -4.26 40.35 34.63
C VAL A 35 -3.07 41.31 34.61
N THR A 36 -2.64 41.70 33.40
CA THR A 36 -1.53 42.62 33.16
C THR A 36 -1.97 43.79 32.28
N GLY A 37 -1.23 44.90 32.26
CA GLY A 37 -1.46 46.04 31.36
C GLY A 37 -2.57 47.03 31.75
N VAL A 38 -3.33 46.76 32.82
CA VAL A 38 -4.30 47.70 33.42
C VAL A 38 -3.74 48.38 34.68
N VAL A 39 -2.73 47.76 35.27
CA VAL A 39 -2.02 48.18 36.48
C VAL A 39 -0.53 47.91 36.29
N ASP A 40 0.32 48.63 37.02
CA ASP A 40 1.78 48.60 36.86
C ASP A 40 2.41 47.24 37.22
N MET A 41 1.71 46.41 38.01
CA MET A 41 2.15 45.07 38.41
C MET A 41 1.09 44.03 38.08
N PRO A 42 1.45 42.84 37.54
CA PRO A 42 0.52 41.74 37.32
C PRO A 42 -0.30 41.37 38.56
N LEU A 43 -1.61 41.18 38.40
CA LEU A 43 -2.53 40.80 39.49
C LEU A 43 -3.15 39.42 39.26
N PHE A 44 -3.15 38.60 40.31
CA PHE A 44 -3.93 37.37 40.36
C PHE A 44 -5.36 37.67 40.82
N VAL A 45 -6.34 37.31 40.00
CA VAL A 45 -7.75 37.58 40.26
C VAL A 45 -8.62 36.33 40.11
N ASN A 46 -9.63 36.23 40.96
CA ASN A 46 -10.70 35.24 40.82
C ASN A 46 -11.76 35.76 39.85
N LEU A 47 -12.00 35.01 38.78
CA LEU A 47 -13.01 35.32 37.78
C LEU A 47 -14.37 34.81 38.23
N ARG A 48 -15.32 35.74 38.37
CA ARG A 48 -16.70 35.40 38.66
C ARG A 48 -17.32 34.61 37.49
N PRO A 49 -17.93 33.43 37.72
CA PRO A 49 -18.69 32.73 36.69
C PRO A 49 -19.84 33.60 36.15
N ARG A 50 -20.01 33.58 34.82
CA ARG A 50 -21.09 34.29 34.15
C ARG A 50 -22.45 33.71 34.58
N LYS A 51 -23.40 34.58 34.91
CA LYS A 51 -24.78 34.16 35.29
C LYS A 51 -25.63 33.69 34.12
N THR A 52 -25.27 34.07 32.89
CA THR A 52 -25.98 33.69 31.68
C THR A 52 -25.21 32.61 30.92
N LYS A 53 -25.93 31.61 30.39
CA LYS A 53 -25.33 30.57 29.54
C LYS A 53 -24.90 31.18 28.21
N HIS A 54 -23.70 30.83 27.74
CA HIS A 54 -23.33 31.05 26.35
C HIS A 54 -24.10 30.06 25.46
N GLY A 55 -24.48 30.45 24.25
CA GLY A 55 -25.17 29.57 23.30
C GLY A 55 -24.33 28.39 22.78
N GLY A 56 -23.07 28.27 23.21
CA GLY A 56 -22.16 27.17 22.84
C GLY A 56 -22.31 25.93 23.72
N HIS A 57 -23.52 25.37 23.85
CA HIS A 57 -23.61 23.97 24.25
C HIS A 57 -23.17 23.13 23.05
N ALA A 58 -22.20 22.23 23.25
CA ALA A 58 -21.97 21.16 22.29
C ALA A 58 -23.27 20.38 22.15
N ILE A 59 -23.81 20.34 20.92
CA ILE A 59 -24.96 19.50 20.60
C ILE A 59 -24.52 18.07 20.88
N ASP A 60 -25.14 17.42 21.84
CA ASP A 60 -24.92 16.00 22.08
C ASP A 60 -25.67 15.24 20.97
N ILE A 61 -24.98 15.02 19.85
CA ILE A 61 -25.53 14.35 18.66
C ILE A 61 -26.08 12.97 19.02
N LEU A 62 -25.62 12.36 20.14
CA LEU A 62 -26.07 11.06 20.62
C LEU A 62 -27.50 11.06 21.20
N GLU A 63 -28.04 12.21 21.61
CA GLU A 63 -29.39 12.28 22.18
C GLU A 63 -30.49 12.34 21.10
N GLU A 64 -30.18 12.87 19.91
CA GLU A 64 -31.11 12.94 18.77
C GLU A 64 -31.13 11.66 17.92
N ILE A 65 -30.15 10.76 18.10
CA ILE A 65 -30.14 9.49 17.40
C ILE A 65 -30.98 8.50 18.19
N ASP A 66 -32.07 8.06 17.57
CA ASP A 66 -32.88 6.92 18.00
C ASP A 66 -31.95 5.75 18.36
N LYS A 67 -31.77 5.52 19.67
CA LYS A 67 -30.73 4.63 20.21
C LYS A 67 -30.87 3.23 19.61
N ASP A 68 -32.09 2.78 19.36
CA ASP A 68 -32.34 1.47 18.76
C ASP A 68 -31.83 1.41 17.32
N LYS A 69 -32.04 2.46 16.50
CA LYS A 69 -31.46 2.53 15.15
C LYS A 69 -29.94 2.69 15.15
N PHE A 70 -29.38 3.38 16.15
CA PHE A 70 -27.94 3.50 16.33
C PHE A 70 -27.30 2.15 16.67
N PHE A 71 -27.85 1.45 17.66
CA PHE A 71 -27.37 0.13 18.06
C PHE A 71 -27.64 -0.92 16.99
N ASP A 72 -28.72 -0.83 16.22
CA ASP A 72 -28.95 -1.70 15.06
C ASP A 72 -27.96 -1.40 13.94
N GLY A 73 -27.67 -0.13 13.65
CA GLY A 73 -26.62 0.27 12.71
C GLY A 73 -25.22 -0.18 13.16
N ILE A 74 -24.92 -0.13 14.46
CA ILE A 74 -23.67 -0.65 15.04
C ILE A 74 -23.62 -2.17 14.97
N LYS A 75 -24.69 -2.89 15.30
CA LYS A 75 -24.76 -4.35 15.18
C LYS A 75 -24.64 -4.80 13.72
N GLU A 76 -25.19 -4.03 12.78
CA GLU A 76 -25.07 -4.28 11.34
C GLU A 76 -23.65 -3.95 10.82
N PHE A 77 -22.98 -2.98 11.43
CA PHE A 77 -21.58 -2.63 11.18
C PHE A 77 -20.61 -3.66 11.77
N GLU A 78 -20.86 -4.13 13.00
CA GLU A 78 -20.13 -5.22 13.66
C GLU A 78 -20.32 -6.56 12.94
N LYS A 79 -21.49 -6.80 12.33
CA LYS A 79 -21.75 -7.98 11.48
C LYS A 79 -21.06 -7.92 10.11
N LYS A 80 -20.62 -6.75 9.66
CA LYS A 80 -19.93 -6.60 8.38
C LYS A 80 -18.43 -6.69 8.63
N ASP A 81 -17.90 -7.91 8.61
CA ASP A 81 -16.46 -8.17 8.66
C ASP A 81 -15.71 -7.22 7.72
N LEU A 82 -14.88 -6.35 8.30
CA LEU A 82 -14.04 -5.44 7.52
C LEU A 82 -12.93 -6.27 6.88
N VAL A 83 -12.99 -6.40 5.55
CA VAL A 83 -12.00 -7.16 4.80
C VAL A 83 -10.93 -6.21 4.26
N PRO A 84 -9.63 -6.54 4.35
CA PRO A 84 -8.58 -5.79 3.68
C PRO A 84 -8.69 -5.98 2.17
N ILE A 85 -9.09 -4.94 1.44
CA ILE A 85 -9.31 -5.01 0.00
C ILE A 85 -8.58 -3.91 -0.78
N ILE A 86 -8.21 -4.26 -2.01
CA ILE A 86 -7.75 -3.32 -3.02
C ILE A 86 -8.86 -3.22 -4.07
N LYS A 87 -9.49 -2.04 -4.16
CA LYS A 87 -10.52 -1.77 -5.16
C LYS A 87 -9.88 -1.29 -6.47
N PRO A 88 -10.42 -1.68 -7.63
CA PRO A 88 -10.09 -1.01 -8.88
C PRO A 88 -10.54 0.45 -8.81
N LYS A 89 -9.91 1.30 -9.63
CA LYS A 89 -10.28 2.71 -9.76
C LYS A 89 -11.67 2.86 -10.36
N VAL A 90 -12.05 1.96 -11.26
CA VAL A 90 -13.37 1.95 -11.90
C VAL A 90 -14.41 1.38 -10.95
N THR A 91 -15.51 2.11 -10.73
CA THR A 91 -16.64 1.64 -9.91
C THR A 91 -17.68 0.90 -10.76
N LYS A 92 -18.60 0.19 -10.11
CA LYS A 92 -19.75 -0.43 -10.81
C LYS A 92 -20.61 0.60 -11.55
N LYS A 93 -20.70 1.84 -11.06
CA LYS A 93 -21.43 2.93 -11.72
C LYS A 93 -20.72 3.39 -12.99
N ASP A 94 -19.40 3.54 -12.91
CA ASP A 94 -18.58 3.91 -14.07
C ASP A 94 -18.69 2.84 -15.16
N LEU A 95 -18.69 1.56 -14.79
CA LEU A 95 -18.91 0.46 -15.74
C LEU A 95 -20.25 0.59 -16.48
N HIS A 96 -21.33 0.93 -15.77
CA HIS A 96 -22.63 1.18 -16.42
C HIS A 96 -22.60 2.39 -17.34
N LEU A 97 -21.90 3.46 -16.95
CA LEU A 97 -21.83 4.69 -17.73
C LEU A 97 -20.96 4.54 -18.99
N MET A 98 -19.87 3.77 -18.91
CA MET A 98 -18.91 3.56 -19.98
C MET A 98 -19.34 2.45 -20.96
N SER A 99 -20.36 1.67 -20.62
CA SER A 99 -20.75 0.51 -21.43
C SER A 99 -21.68 0.92 -22.58
N GLU A 100 -21.23 0.68 -23.81
CA GLU A 100 -22.03 0.90 -25.02
C GLU A 100 -23.22 -0.07 -25.12
N LYS A 101 -23.09 -1.26 -24.53
CA LYS A 101 -24.14 -2.29 -24.47
C LYS A 101 -24.77 -2.34 -23.09
N LYS A 102 -26.06 -2.63 -23.02
CA LYS A 102 -26.74 -2.80 -21.73
C LYS A 102 -26.09 -3.93 -20.93
N ILE A 103 -25.68 -3.61 -19.71
CA ILE A 103 -25.09 -4.59 -18.80
C ILE A 103 -26.22 -5.41 -18.17
N LYS A 104 -26.14 -6.73 -18.28
CA LYS A 104 -27.06 -7.67 -17.66
C LYS A 104 -26.73 -7.88 -16.18
N GLU A 105 -25.45 -8.07 -15.88
CA GLU A 105 -24.97 -8.44 -14.55
C GLU A 105 -23.51 -7.98 -14.36
N ILE A 106 -23.16 -7.54 -13.15
CA ILE A 106 -21.78 -7.30 -12.73
C ILE A 106 -21.46 -8.14 -11.51
N ASN A 107 -20.69 -9.21 -11.72
CA ASN A 107 -20.24 -10.09 -10.65
C ASN A 107 -18.96 -9.54 -10.00
N THR A 108 -18.87 -9.64 -8.69
CA THR A 108 -17.79 -9.15 -7.85
C THR A 108 -17.04 -10.34 -7.27
N PHE A 109 -15.77 -10.44 -7.65
CA PHE A 109 -14.86 -11.48 -7.16
C PHE A 109 -13.84 -10.88 -6.21
N LEU A 110 -13.59 -11.58 -5.10
CA LEU A 110 -12.47 -11.30 -4.21
C LEU A 110 -11.35 -12.29 -4.49
N ILE A 111 -10.28 -11.81 -5.11
CA ILE A 111 -9.09 -12.61 -5.45
C ILE A 111 -8.08 -12.49 -4.30
N PRO A 112 -7.65 -13.59 -3.66
CA PRO A 112 -6.72 -13.54 -2.54
C PRO A 112 -5.35 -13.06 -3.04
N ALA A 113 -4.76 -12.12 -2.33
CA ALA A 113 -3.50 -11.49 -2.68
C ALA A 113 -2.70 -11.14 -1.44
N VAL A 114 -1.40 -10.93 -1.63
CA VAL A 114 -0.50 -10.44 -0.59
C VAL A 114 0.30 -9.28 -1.13
N LYS A 115 0.33 -8.18 -0.38
CA LYS A 115 1.26 -7.08 -0.62
C LYS A 115 2.52 -7.33 0.19
N VAL A 116 3.57 -7.78 -0.47
CA VAL A 116 4.87 -8.05 0.15
C VAL A 116 5.66 -6.76 0.20
N ILE A 117 6.12 -6.38 1.39
CA ILE A 117 6.93 -5.18 1.62
C ILE A 117 8.39 -5.60 1.47
N CYS A 118 9.06 -4.97 0.52
CA CYS A 118 10.41 -5.30 0.09
C CYS A 118 11.33 -4.09 0.25
N GLU A 119 12.62 -4.37 0.39
CA GLU A 119 13.69 -3.39 0.31
C GLU A 119 14.68 -3.79 -0.78
N TRP A 120 15.11 -2.79 -1.55
CA TRP A 120 16.15 -2.97 -2.54
C TRP A 120 16.96 -1.69 -2.68
N ARG A 121 18.27 -1.79 -2.48
CA ARG A 121 19.21 -0.64 -2.54
C ARG A 121 18.78 0.51 -1.61
N GLY A 122 18.31 0.19 -0.41
CA GLY A 122 17.87 1.16 0.59
C GLY A 122 16.52 1.82 0.31
N LYS A 123 15.77 1.36 -0.69
CA LYS A 123 14.41 1.84 -0.99
C LYS A 123 13.38 0.79 -0.64
N ASP A 124 12.35 1.21 0.09
CA ASP A 124 11.22 0.37 0.46
C ASP A 124 10.07 0.53 -0.52
N PHE A 125 9.48 -0.59 -0.92
CA PHE A 125 8.33 -0.64 -1.83
C PHE A 125 7.52 -1.91 -1.61
N GLY A 126 6.25 -1.90 -2.01
CA GLY A 126 5.39 -3.08 -1.92
C GLY A 126 5.24 -3.74 -3.28
N ILE A 127 5.36 -5.06 -3.38
CA ILE A 127 4.98 -5.84 -4.56
C ILE A 127 3.65 -6.52 -4.25
N LEU A 128 2.65 -6.36 -5.13
CA LEU A 128 1.36 -7.04 -5.00
C LEU A 128 1.39 -8.36 -5.76
N VAL A 129 1.09 -9.47 -5.09
CA VAL A 129 1.08 -10.81 -5.68
C VAL A 129 -0.26 -11.47 -5.46
N GLU A 130 -0.85 -12.04 -6.51
CA GLU A 130 -2.07 -12.84 -6.36
C GLU A 130 -1.74 -14.29 -5.94
N LEU A 131 -2.51 -14.83 -4.99
CA LEU A 131 -2.25 -16.14 -4.37
C LEU A 131 -2.87 -17.32 -5.14
N LYS A 132 -3.50 -17.08 -6.30
CA LYS A 132 -4.02 -18.14 -7.17
C LYS A 132 -2.94 -18.77 -8.04
N LYS A 133 -2.13 -17.95 -8.72
CA LYS A 133 -1.02 -18.40 -9.58
C LYS A 133 0.35 -17.96 -9.06
N GLY A 134 0.41 -17.04 -8.10
CA GLY A 134 1.66 -16.49 -7.58
C GLY A 134 2.29 -15.46 -8.52
N SER A 135 1.48 -14.84 -9.37
CA SER A 135 1.93 -13.81 -10.30
C SER A 135 1.89 -12.44 -9.63
N ILE A 136 2.88 -11.61 -9.95
CA ILE A 136 2.93 -10.20 -9.55
C ILE A 136 1.86 -9.45 -10.35
N VAL A 137 1.05 -8.64 -9.67
CA VAL A 137 0.05 -7.78 -10.30
C VAL A 137 0.72 -6.45 -10.68
N ARG A 138 0.82 -6.18 -11.98
CA ARG A 138 1.45 -4.96 -12.52
C ARG A 138 0.43 -3.87 -12.75
N ASN A 139 -0.71 -4.23 -13.34
CA ASN A 139 -1.81 -3.33 -13.59
C ASN A 139 -3.12 -3.99 -13.14
N LEU A 140 -3.75 -3.38 -12.14
CA LEU A 140 -4.99 -3.89 -11.58
C LEU A 140 -6.17 -3.76 -12.56
N GLU A 141 -6.24 -2.66 -13.30
CA GLU A 141 -7.38 -2.34 -14.17
C GLU A 141 -7.38 -3.24 -15.41
N GLU A 142 -6.21 -3.41 -16.02
CA GLU A 142 -5.99 -4.26 -17.21
C GLU A 142 -5.81 -5.73 -16.85
N LYS A 143 -5.75 -6.06 -15.56
CA LYS A 143 -5.53 -7.43 -15.03
C LYS A 143 -4.19 -7.98 -15.52
N GLU A 144 -3.22 -7.09 -15.74
CA GLU A 144 -1.88 -7.44 -16.20
C GLU A 144 -1.10 -8.06 -15.03
N THR A 145 -0.60 -9.27 -15.26
CA THR A 145 0.18 -10.01 -14.26
C THR A 145 1.45 -10.56 -14.87
N LEU A 146 2.47 -10.74 -14.03
CA LEU A 146 3.77 -11.24 -14.40
C LEU A 146 4.13 -12.46 -13.55
N ILE A 147 4.51 -13.54 -14.22
CA ILE A 147 4.95 -14.76 -13.53
C ILE A 147 6.37 -14.56 -13.01
N VAL A 148 6.57 -14.77 -11.71
CA VAL A 148 7.90 -14.73 -11.08
C VAL A 148 8.81 -15.79 -11.72
N PRO A 149 10.02 -15.44 -12.19
CA PRO A 149 10.92 -16.39 -12.81
C PRO A 149 11.38 -17.46 -11.82
N ASN A 150 11.35 -18.74 -12.24
CA ASN A 150 11.79 -19.85 -11.40
C ASN A 150 13.26 -20.21 -11.67
N LEU A 151 14.15 -19.77 -10.78
CA LEU A 151 15.60 -20.03 -10.89
C LEU A 151 16.05 -21.37 -10.29
N ASN A 152 15.22 -22.09 -9.51
CA ASN A 152 15.64 -23.33 -8.85
C ASN A 152 15.98 -24.47 -9.82
N GLY A 153 15.36 -24.47 -10.99
CA GLY A 153 15.56 -25.53 -11.98
C GLY A 153 16.80 -25.34 -12.84
N LEU A 154 17.66 -24.36 -12.56
CA LEU A 154 18.82 -24.05 -13.39
C LEU A 154 20.09 -24.73 -12.87
N ASN A 155 20.82 -25.38 -13.78
CA ASN A 155 22.15 -25.91 -13.46
C ASN A 155 23.23 -24.81 -13.49
N LYS A 156 24.45 -25.13 -13.08
CA LYS A 156 25.56 -24.17 -13.00
C LYS A 156 25.86 -23.49 -14.35
N ASP A 157 25.89 -24.26 -15.43
CA ASP A 157 26.18 -23.74 -16.78
C ASP A 157 25.04 -22.85 -17.29
N GLU A 158 23.79 -23.24 -17.04
CA GLU A 158 22.60 -22.42 -17.33
C GLU A 158 22.62 -21.10 -16.54
N LEU A 159 23.04 -21.12 -15.27
CA LEU A 159 23.18 -19.92 -14.45
C LEU A 159 24.26 -18.97 -14.98
N ILE A 160 25.43 -19.49 -15.36
CA ILE A 160 26.52 -18.68 -15.93
C ILE A 160 26.05 -18.02 -17.23
N VAL A 161 25.40 -18.78 -18.11
CA VAL A 161 24.85 -18.25 -19.37
C VAL A 161 23.78 -17.19 -19.11
N LEU A 162 22.86 -17.44 -18.17
CA LEU A 162 21.81 -16.49 -17.81
C LEU A 162 22.39 -15.20 -17.20
N GLU A 163 23.41 -15.31 -16.36
CA GLU A 163 24.09 -14.16 -15.75
C GLU A 163 24.79 -13.30 -16.82
N ALA A 164 25.50 -13.91 -17.76
CA ALA A 164 26.11 -13.20 -18.88
C ALA A 164 25.04 -12.48 -19.72
N ALA A 165 23.96 -13.17 -20.05
CA ALA A 165 22.83 -12.60 -20.80
C ALA A 165 22.15 -11.44 -20.04
N LEU A 166 21.98 -11.57 -18.72
CA LEU A 166 21.51 -10.50 -17.86
C LEU A 166 22.40 -9.26 -17.99
N ARG A 167 23.72 -9.36 -18.07
CA ARG A 167 24.57 -8.16 -18.21
C ARG A 167 24.42 -7.45 -19.56
N MET A 168 24.04 -8.18 -20.62
CA MET A 168 24.01 -7.67 -21.99
C MET A 168 22.68 -7.02 -22.41
N GLU A 169 21.54 -7.37 -21.76
CA GLU A 169 20.16 -6.98 -22.13
C GLU A 169 19.69 -7.54 -23.48
N THR A 170 20.42 -7.23 -24.56
CA THR A 170 20.24 -7.76 -25.91
C THR A 170 21.55 -8.38 -26.38
N PHE A 171 21.51 -9.54 -27.00
CA PHE A 171 22.71 -10.27 -27.39
C PHE A 171 22.49 -11.14 -28.63
N ASP A 172 23.52 -11.26 -29.46
CA ASP A 172 23.62 -12.33 -30.45
C ASP A 172 24.29 -13.57 -29.84
N MET A 173 24.12 -14.71 -30.51
CA MET A 173 24.60 -16.00 -30.02
C MET A 173 26.13 -16.11 -29.99
N ASP A 174 26.83 -15.45 -30.92
CA ASP A 174 28.28 -15.55 -31.03
C ASP A 174 28.97 -14.69 -29.97
N THR A 175 28.45 -13.49 -29.71
CA THR A 175 28.91 -12.64 -28.61
C THR A 175 28.64 -13.29 -27.27
N LEU A 176 27.44 -13.83 -27.04
CA LEU A 176 27.15 -14.54 -25.78
C LEU A 176 28.08 -15.75 -25.59
N LYS A 177 28.37 -16.50 -26.66
CA LYS A 177 29.30 -17.65 -26.63
C LYS A 177 30.73 -17.23 -26.27
N LYS A 178 31.22 -16.10 -26.80
CA LYS A 178 32.55 -15.56 -26.47
C LYS A 178 32.67 -15.24 -24.98
N VAL A 179 31.64 -14.63 -24.40
CA VAL A 179 31.59 -14.30 -22.97
C VAL A 179 31.50 -15.57 -22.12
N CYS A 180 30.77 -16.58 -22.57
CA CYS A 180 30.58 -17.85 -21.88
C CYS A 180 31.57 -18.95 -22.35
N SER A 181 32.81 -18.58 -22.72
CA SER A 181 33.78 -19.50 -23.33
C SER A 181 34.17 -20.69 -22.44
N SER A 182 34.03 -20.55 -21.12
CA SER A 182 34.26 -21.61 -20.12
C SER A 182 33.14 -22.66 -20.05
N VAL A 183 31.99 -22.41 -20.67
CA VAL A 183 30.80 -23.27 -20.59
C VAL A 183 30.81 -24.29 -21.73
N SER A 184 31.25 -25.52 -21.44
CA SER A 184 31.32 -26.61 -22.43
C SER A 184 29.94 -27.01 -22.98
N THR A 185 28.89 -26.88 -22.18
CA THR A 185 27.51 -27.22 -22.56
C THR A 185 26.70 -26.06 -23.15
N PHE A 186 27.36 -24.99 -23.59
CA PHE A 186 26.74 -23.71 -23.97
C PHE A 186 25.47 -23.84 -24.84
N LYS A 187 25.54 -24.60 -25.95
CA LYS A 187 24.39 -24.77 -26.87
C LYS A 187 23.19 -25.43 -26.16
N THR A 188 23.46 -26.43 -25.33
CA THR A 188 22.44 -27.16 -24.56
C THR A 188 21.81 -26.24 -23.52
N SER A 189 22.63 -25.48 -22.79
CA SER A 189 22.19 -24.52 -21.77
C SER A 189 21.33 -23.40 -22.36
N VAL A 190 21.73 -22.81 -23.49
CA VAL A 190 20.90 -21.81 -24.19
C VAL A 190 19.58 -22.44 -24.67
N GLY A 191 19.61 -23.66 -25.20
CA GLY A 191 18.41 -24.39 -25.59
C GLY A 191 17.45 -24.61 -24.41
N ALA A 192 17.98 -24.95 -23.24
CA ALA A 192 17.21 -25.12 -22.02
C ALA A 192 16.61 -23.79 -21.52
N LEU A 193 17.39 -22.71 -21.52
CA LEU A 193 16.91 -21.36 -21.13
C LEU A 193 15.81 -20.84 -22.07
N LYS A 194 15.90 -21.12 -23.37
CA LYS A 194 14.82 -20.85 -24.34
C LYS A 194 13.56 -21.61 -24.00
N ARG A 195 13.65 -22.93 -23.76
CA ARG A 195 12.48 -23.77 -23.40
C ARG A 195 11.83 -23.33 -22.09
N LYS A 196 12.65 -22.94 -21.10
CA LYS A 196 12.20 -22.38 -19.81
C LYS A 196 11.70 -20.93 -19.92
N LYS A 197 11.62 -20.36 -21.13
CA LYS A 197 11.13 -19.01 -21.44
C LYS A 197 11.93 -17.88 -20.80
N PHE A 198 13.23 -18.06 -20.53
CA PHE A 198 14.10 -16.98 -20.08
C PHE A 198 14.53 -16.07 -21.23
N PHE A 199 14.60 -16.60 -22.45
CA PHE A 199 14.99 -15.86 -23.64
C PHE A 199 13.86 -15.81 -24.67
N LYS A 200 13.78 -14.69 -25.38
CA LYS A 200 12.89 -14.44 -26.51
C LYS A 200 13.72 -14.00 -27.72
N LYS A 201 13.27 -14.33 -28.94
CA LYS A 201 13.90 -13.86 -30.18
C LYS A 201 13.35 -12.47 -30.53
N ASP A 202 14.23 -11.56 -30.91
CA ASP A 202 13.89 -10.22 -31.40
C ASP A 202 14.73 -9.91 -32.65
N GLY A 203 14.12 -10.09 -33.82
CA GLY A 203 14.84 -10.06 -35.09
C GLY A 203 15.96 -11.11 -35.16
N GLU A 204 17.19 -10.65 -35.43
CA GLU A 204 18.39 -11.48 -35.45
C GLU A 204 19.00 -11.70 -34.06
N ASN A 205 18.60 -10.88 -33.09
CA ASN A 205 19.11 -10.89 -31.73
C ASN A 205 18.20 -11.69 -30.79
N MET A 206 18.73 -11.94 -29.59
CA MET A 206 17.99 -12.48 -28.48
C MET A 206 17.87 -11.44 -27.36
N VAL A 207 16.72 -11.45 -26.71
CA VAL A 207 16.40 -10.59 -25.58
C VAL A 207 15.95 -11.44 -24.40
N LEU A 208 16.10 -10.90 -23.21
CA LEU A 208 15.59 -11.51 -21.98
C LEU A 208 14.06 -11.38 -21.92
N ASN A 209 13.42 -12.34 -21.28
CA ASN A 209 12.01 -12.21 -20.95
C ASN A 209 11.82 -11.09 -19.91
N GLU A 210 10.73 -10.32 -20.02
CA GLU A 210 10.40 -9.21 -19.13
C GLU A 210 10.36 -9.60 -17.65
N ASN A 211 10.05 -10.86 -17.33
CA ASN A 211 10.03 -11.31 -15.94
C ASN A 211 11.42 -11.33 -15.29
N LEU A 212 12.49 -11.32 -16.08
CA LEU A 212 13.87 -11.21 -15.61
C LEU A 212 14.23 -9.77 -15.19
N ASP A 213 13.44 -8.76 -15.54
CA ASP A 213 13.63 -7.41 -14.99
C ASP A 213 13.53 -7.42 -13.46
N LEU A 214 12.82 -8.39 -12.87
CA LEU A 214 12.73 -8.56 -11.42
C LEU A 214 14.11 -8.79 -10.78
N VAL A 215 15.06 -9.38 -11.51
CA VAL A 215 16.44 -9.63 -11.04
C VAL A 215 17.23 -8.33 -10.95
N LYS A 216 17.00 -7.39 -11.88
CA LYS A 216 17.82 -6.19 -12.04
C LYS A 216 17.22 -4.93 -11.43
N LYS A 217 15.91 -4.79 -11.55
CA LYS A 217 15.14 -3.59 -11.25
C LYS A 217 13.78 -4.00 -10.65
N PRO A 218 13.78 -4.72 -9.51
CA PRO A 218 12.55 -5.21 -8.89
C PRO A 218 11.61 -4.09 -8.45
N ASP A 219 12.14 -2.90 -8.18
CA ASP A 219 11.42 -1.67 -7.86
C ASP A 219 10.47 -1.23 -8.99
N LYS A 220 10.73 -1.60 -10.25
CA LYS A 220 9.79 -1.39 -11.36
C LYS A 220 8.44 -2.09 -11.17
N PHE A 221 8.38 -3.12 -10.31
CA PHE A 221 7.17 -3.87 -10.02
C PHE A 221 6.48 -3.41 -8.73
N ALA A 222 6.84 -2.23 -8.23
CA ALA A 222 6.19 -1.61 -7.08
C ALA A 222 4.70 -1.35 -7.34
N SER A 223 3.86 -1.80 -6.42
CA SER A 223 2.44 -1.52 -6.36
C SER A 223 2.15 -0.43 -5.34
N PHE A 224 1.61 0.68 -5.84
CA PHE A 224 1.19 1.83 -5.02
C PHE A 224 -0.26 1.71 -4.51
N SER A 225 -0.94 0.61 -4.83
CA SER A 225 -2.31 0.37 -4.40
C SER A 225 -2.42 0.34 -2.87
N LYS A 226 -3.41 1.04 -2.33
CA LYS A 226 -3.70 1.09 -0.90
C LYS A 226 -4.67 -0.04 -0.53
N ILE A 227 -4.36 -0.75 0.55
CA ILE A 227 -5.27 -1.71 1.16
C ILE A 227 -6.24 -0.93 2.04
N ASN A 228 -7.54 -1.06 1.75
CA ASN A 228 -8.60 -0.42 2.51
C ASN A 228 -9.37 -1.50 3.29
N TYR A 229 -9.66 -1.23 4.55
CA TYR A 229 -10.48 -2.11 5.39
C TYR A 229 -11.92 -1.68 5.27
N THR A 230 -12.70 -2.39 4.46
CA THR A 230 -14.10 -2.02 4.21
C THR A 230 -14.96 -3.26 4.05
N SER A 231 -16.21 -3.18 4.49
CA SER A 231 -17.22 -4.15 4.10
C SER A 231 -17.51 -4.06 2.60
N ILE A 232 -17.61 -5.19 1.93
CA ILE A 232 -17.99 -5.26 0.51
C ILE A 232 -18.91 -6.45 0.28
N SER A 233 -19.96 -6.25 -0.52
CA SER A 233 -20.76 -7.36 -1.05
C SER A 233 -20.05 -7.99 -2.24
N TYR A 234 -19.95 -9.32 -2.24
CA TYR A 234 -19.26 -10.08 -3.27
C TYR A 234 -20.07 -11.32 -3.67
N ASP A 235 -19.95 -11.70 -4.93
CA ASP A 235 -20.60 -12.89 -5.48
C ASP A 235 -19.74 -14.14 -5.23
N LYS A 236 -18.42 -13.98 -5.24
CA LYS A 236 -17.49 -15.08 -4.96
C LYS A 236 -16.20 -14.59 -4.31
N LYS A 237 -15.85 -15.21 -3.19
CA LYS A 237 -14.53 -15.13 -2.57
C LYS A 237 -13.71 -16.34 -2.99
N LEU A 238 -12.54 -16.11 -3.57
CA LEU A 238 -11.67 -17.20 -4.00
C LEU A 238 -10.73 -17.60 -2.87
N GLU A 239 -10.48 -18.90 -2.77
CA GLU A 239 -9.49 -19.44 -1.84
C GLU A 239 -8.08 -19.42 -2.47
N PRO A 240 -7.03 -19.11 -1.67
CA PRO A 240 -5.65 -19.11 -2.13
C PRO A 240 -5.23 -20.53 -2.54
N THR A 241 -4.45 -20.62 -3.62
CA THR A 241 -3.84 -21.90 -4.04
C THR A 241 -2.41 -22.02 -3.48
N LEU A 242 -1.77 -20.89 -3.18
CA LEU A 242 -0.38 -20.81 -2.72
C LEU A 242 -0.32 -20.24 -1.31
N LEU A 243 0.62 -20.77 -0.52
CA LEU A 243 0.94 -20.22 0.79
C LEU A 243 1.76 -18.93 0.65
N ILE A 244 1.55 -18.00 1.57
CA ILE A 244 2.26 -16.70 1.58
C ILE A 244 3.77 -16.90 1.75
N GLU A 245 4.19 -17.84 2.59
CA GLU A 245 5.61 -18.15 2.77
C GLU A 245 6.29 -18.64 1.50
N GLU A 246 5.57 -19.39 0.64
CA GLU A 246 6.11 -19.77 -0.67
C GLU A 246 6.34 -18.55 -1.57
N VAL A 247 5.41 -17.60 -1.56
CA VAL A 247 5.53 -16.35 -2.32
C VAL A 247 6.71 -15.52 -1.81
N LYS A 248 6.83 -15.35 -0.49
CA LYS A 248 7.94 -14.64 0.15
C LYS A 248 9.28 -15.29 -0.21
N ASN A 249 9.39 -16.61 -0.10
CA ASN A 249 10.61 -17.35 -0.44
C ASN A 249 10.99 -17.24 -1.93
N ARG A 250 10.02 -17.10 -2.83
CA ARG A 250 10.28 -16.83 -4.26
C ARG A 250 10.79 -15.41 -4.46
N LEU A 251 10.18 -14.42 -3.82
CA LEU A 251 10.59 -13.01 -3.95
C LEU A 251 11.92 -12.69 -3.26
N ASN A 252 12.22 -13.34 -2.13
CA ASN A 252 13.41 -13.07 -1.32
C ASN A 252 14.74 -13.37 -2.05
N ARG A 253 14.66 -13.98 -3.24
CA ARG A 253 15.78 -14.25 -4.15
C ARG A 253 16.21 -13.04 -4.95
N PHE A 254 15.32 -12.05 -5.08
CA PHE A 254 15.49 -10.89 -5.94
C PHE A 254 15.52 -9.59 -5.13
N VAL A 255 14.85 -9.59 -3.98
CA VAL A 255 14.68 -8.44 -3.08
C VAL A 255 14.76 -8.89 -1.64
N ASN A 256 15.08 -7.97 -0.73
CA ASN A 256 14.99 -8.24 0.70
C ASN A 256 13.52 -8.13 1.14
N VAL A 257 12.90 -9.24 1.56
CA VAL A 257 11.51 -9.23 2.05
C VAL A 257 11.49 -8.84 3.52
N LYS A 258 10.83 -7.73 3.85
CA LYS A 258 10.75 -7.20 5.22
C LYS A 258 9.47 -7.65 5.94
N ASP A 259 8.34 -7.54 5.26
CA ASP A 259 7.03 -7.78 5.85
C ASP A 259 5.99 -8.10 4.76
N HIS A 260 4.76 -8.38 5.13
CA HIS A 260 3.67 -8.63 4.19
C HIS A 260 2.31 -8.22 4.77
N LYS A 261 1.36 -7.94 3.87
CA LYS A 261 -0.03 -7.64 4.24
C LYS A 261 -0.97 -8.43 3.35
N GLU A 262 -1.77 -9.29 3.97
CA GLU A 262 -2.84 -10.03 3.29
C GLU A 262 -3.96 -9.09 2.86
N CYS A 263 -4.50 -9.34 1.67
CA CYS A 263 -5.62 -8.57 1.14
C CYS A 263 -6.38 -9.37 0.06
N PHE A 264 -7.51 -8.82 -0.37
CA PHE A 264 -8.22 -9.28 -1.55
C PHE A 264 -8.23 -8.21 -2.61
N ILE A 265 -7.96 -8.60 -3.85
CA ILE A 265 -8.17 -7.75 -5.01
C ILE A 265 -9.63 -7.88 -5.42
N VAL A 266 -10.33 -6.75 -5.48
CA VAL A 266 -11.69 -6.70 -6.00
C VAL A 266 -11.64 -6.72 -7.52
N TYR A 267 -12.41 -7.61 -8.12
CA TYR A 267 -12.52 -7.75 -9.55
C TYR A 267 -13.98 -7.73 -9.96
N TYR A 268 -14.29 -6.98 -11.02
CA TYR A 268 -15.61 -6.98 -11.64
C TYR A 268 -15.59 -7.77 -12.94
N ASP A 269 -16.49 -8.74 -13.05
CA ASP A 269 -16.82 -9.47 -14.27
C ASP A 269 -18.15 -8.93 -14.80
N VAL A 270 -18.11 -8.37 -16.01
CA VAL A 270 -19.26 -7.69 -16.62
C VAL A 270 -19.85 -8.58 -17.69
N LYS A 271 -21.13 -8.93 -17.55
CA LYS A 271 -21.88 -9.65 -18.59
C LYS A 271 -22.84 -8.69 -19.27
N HIS A 272 -22.74 -8.59 -20.58
CA HIS A 272 -23.64 -7.78 -21.40
C HIS A 272 -24.89 -8.59 -21.82
N GLU A 273 -25.97 -7.88 -22.13
CA GLU A 273 -27.09 -8.47 -22.87
C GLU A 273 -26.63 -8.89 -24.27
N ASN A 274 -27.20 -9.98 -24.79
CA ASN A 274 -26.93 -10.47 -26.15
C ASN A 274 -27.50 -9.52 -27.20
#